data_AF-A0A316HBT0-F1
#
_entry.id   AF-A0A316HBT0-F1
#
_cell.length_a   1.000
_cell.length_b   1.000
_cell.length_c   1.000
_cell.angle_alpha   90.00
_cell.angle_beta   90.00
_cell.angle_gamma   90.00
#
_symmetry.space_group_name_H-M   'P 1'
#
loop_
_entity.id
_entity.type
_entity.pdbx_description
1 polymer ?
#
loop_
_entity_poly.entity_id
_entity_poly.type
_entity_poly.pdbx_seq_one_letter_code
_entity_poly.pdbx_strand_id
1 'polypeptide(L)'
;MVFLVILILSFASGYFLPWWIVALISFLTTLIIGRTARGAFWSGFSAVLIVWVVLALFKSIPNDHIMATRIAHLFMLPAWGYILAITGIIGGIVGGMSALSGLWLRQVFLKP
;
A
#
# COMPACT_ATOMS: atom_id res chain seq x y z
N MET A 1 1.78 -15.78 -3.83
CA MET A 1 0.31 -15.86 -3.68
C MET A 1 -0.25 -14.66 -2.94
N VAL A 2 0.16 -14.38 -1.70
CA VAL A 2 -0.39 -13.27 -0.89
C VAL A 2 -0.26 -11.90 -1.56
N PHE A 3 0.87 -11.62 -2.23
CA PHE A 3 1.09 -10.39 -3.00
C PHE A 3 -0.02 -10.10 -4.03
N LEU A 4 -0.33 -11.06 -4.90
CA LEU A 4 -1.32 -10.87 -5.97
C LEU A 4 -2.72 -10.62 -5.41
N VAL A 5 -3.08 -11.30 -4.33
CA VAL A 5 -4.38 -11.10 -3.66
C VAL A 5 -4.46 -9.68 -3.08
N ILE A 6 -3.43 -9.23 -2.35
CA ILE A 6 -3.38 -7.87 -1.80
C ILE A 6 -3.42 -6.84 -2.93
N LEU A 7 -2.65 -7.05 -4.01
CA LEU A 7 -2.57 -6.15 -5.15
C LEU A 7 -3.94 -5.95 -5.81
N ILE A 8 -4.60 -7.05 -6.20
CA ILE A 8 -5.87 -7.01 -6.93
C ILE A 8 -6.98 -6.43 -6.05
N LEU A 9 -7.11 -6.94 -4.81
CA LEU A 9 -8.16 -6.47 -3.91
C LEU A 9 -7.94 -5.01 -3.53
N SER A 10 -6.70 -4.61 -3.19
CA SER A 10 -6.40 -3.22 -2.80
C SER A 10 -6.58 -2.26 -3.96
N PHE A 11 -6.27 -2.67 -5.20
CA PHE A 11 -6.52 -1.84 -6.38
C PHE A 11 -8.01 -1.63 -6.61
N ALA A 12 -8.79 -2.71 -6.60
CA ALA A 12 -10.24 -2.66 -6.80
C ALA A 12 -10.92 -1.84 -5.70
N SER A 13 -10.59 -2.09 -4.43
CA SER A 13 -11.18 -1.37 -3.30
C SER A 13 -10.68 0.06 -3.19
N GLY A 14 -9.39 0.30 -3.43
CA GLY A 14 -8.74 1.60 -3.19
C GLY A 14 -9.21 2.70 -4.15
N TYR A 15 -9.88 2.33 -5.24
CA TYR A 15 -10.51 3.29 -6.14
C TYR A 15 -11.87 3.81 -5.61
N PHE A 16 -12.66 2.96 -4.93
CA PHE A 16 -14.02 3.28 -4.51
C PHE A 16 -14.15 3.59 -3.01
N LEU A 17 -13.32 2.94 -2.19
CA LEU A 17 -13.36 3.02 -0.74
C LEU A 17 -12.30 3.99 -0.22
N PRO A 18 -12.40 4.41 1.06
CA PRO A 18 -11.37 5.23 1.68
C PRO A 18 -10.00 4.55 1.65
N TRP A 19 -8.94 5.36 1.59
CA TRP A 19 -7.56 4.91 1.44
C TRP A 19 -7.11 3.89 2.50
N TRP A 20 -7.67 3.89 3.71
CA TRP A 20 -7.30 2.98 4.80
C TRP A 20 -7.70 1.52 4.53
N ILE A 21 -8.54 1.24 3.52
CA ILE A 21 -8.98 -0.12 3.19
C ILE A 21 -7.82 -1.05 2.84
N VAL A 22 -6.72 -0.51 2.28
CA VAL A 22 -5.53 -1.28 1.91
C VAL A 22 -4.85 -1.94 3.11
N ALA A 23 -4.95 -1.31 4.29
CA ALA A 23 -4.47 -1.86 5.55
C ALA A 23 -5.28 -3.10 5.96
N LEU A 24 -6.61 -3.00 5.91
CA LEU A 24 -7.50 -4.12 6.23
C LEU A 24 -7.31 -5.28 5.28
N ILE A 25 -7.21 -5.02 3.97
CA ILE A 25 -6.97 -6.07 2.97
C ILE A 25 -5.64 -6.76 3.21
N SER A 26 -4.57 -5.99 3.44
CA SER A 26 -3.25 -6.55 3.72
C SER A 26 -3.25 -7.42 4.98
N PHE A 27 -3.92 -6.94 6.04
CA PHE A 27 -4.10 -7.66 7.30
C PHE A 27 -4.90 -8.96 7.15
N LEU A 28 -6.10 -8.90 6.57
CA LEU A 28 -6.99 -10.05 6.44
C LEU A 28 -6.37 -11.12 5.52
N THR A 29 -5.70 -10.70 4.44
CA THR A 29 -5.07 -11.65 3.52
C THR A 29 -3.94 -12.44 4.20
N THR A 30 -3.08 -11.78 4.98
CA THR A 30 -2.01 -12.47 5.70
C THR A 30 -2.52 -13.24 6.93
N LEU A 31 -3.62 -12.81 7.53
CA LEU A 31 -4.30 -13.56 8.59
C LEU A 31 -4.76 -14.93 8.07
N ILE A 32 -5.30 -15.00 6.84
CA ILE A 32 -5.90 -16.23 6.28
C ILE A 32 -4.89 -17.12 5.52
N ILE A 33 -3.87 -16.54 4.87
CA ILE A 33 -2.97 -17.31 3.98
C ILE A 33 -1.47 -17.01 4.24
N GLY A 34 -1.16 -16.12 5.18
CA GLY A 34 0.22 -15.76 5.51
C GLY A 34 1.03 -16.94 6.04
N ARG A 35 2.30 -17.05 5.59
CA ARG A 35 3.22 -18.13 5.99
C ARG A 35 4.46 -17.62 6.73
N THR A 36 5.20 -16.68 6.15
CA THR A 36 6.47 -16.19 6.69
C THR A 36 6.44 -14.68 6.92
N ALA A 37 7.09 -14.19 7.98
CA ALA A 37 7.10 -12.76 8.33
C ALA A 37 7.71 -11.90 7.23
N ARG A 38 8.89 -12.30 6.73
CA ARG A 38 9.55 -11.62 5.61
C ARG A 38 8.67 -11.63 4.35
N GLY A 39 8.03 -12.76 4.04
CA GLY A 39 7.14 -12.87 2.89
C GLY A 39 5.89 -12.00 3.02
N ALA A 40 5.30 -11.93 4.22
CA ALA A 40 4.12 -11.11 4.50
C ALA A 40 4.43 -9.61 4.37
N PHE A 41 5.50 -9.13 5.02
CA PHE A 41 5.90 -7.73 4.95
C PHE A 41 6.15 -7.28 3.51
N TRP A 42 7.05 -7.98 2.79
CA TRP A 42 7.42 -7.58 1.42
C TRP A 42 6.27 -7.74 0.44
N SER A 43 5.39 -8.72 0.63
CA SER A 43 4.17 -8.85 -0.19
C SER A 43 3.21 -7.69 0.04
N GLY A 44 2.93 -7.32 1.30
CA GLY A 44 2.06 -6.19 1.62
C GLY A 44 2.65 -4.86 1.18
N PHE A 45 3.94 -4.65 1.45
CA PHE A 45 4.67 -3.44 1.10
C PHE A 45 4.69 -3.19 -0.40
N SER A 46 5.17 -4.16 -1.17
CA SER A 46 5.29 -3.99 -2.62
C SER A 46 3.92 -3.88 -3.31
N ALA A 47 2.92 -4.66 -2.85
CA ALA A 47 1.58 -4.60 -3.43
C ALA A 47 0.95 -3.22 -3.23
N VAL A 48 0.93 -2.72 -1.98
CA VAL A 48 0.31 -1.42 -1.68
C VAL A 48 1.10 -0.26 -2.26
N LEU A 49 2.44 -0.33 -2.28
CA LEU A 49 3.28 0.66 -2.96
C LEU A 49 2.90 0.78 -4.44
N ILE A 50 2.80 -0.34 -5.15
CA ILE A 50 2.41 -0.34 -6.57
C ILE A 50 1.00 0.23 -6.73
N VAL A 51 0.04 -0.24 -5.93
CA VAL A 51 -1.36 0.24 -5.99
C VAL A 51 -1.44 1.75 -5.79
N TRP A 52 -0.76 2.28 -4.77
CA TRP A 52 -0.79 3.72 -4.48
C TRP A 52 -0.10 4.55 -5.55
N VAL A 53 1.05 4.11 -6.05
CA VAL A 53 1.74 4.81 -7.16
C VAL A 53 0.86 4.83 -8.40
N VAL A 54 0.26 3.69 -8.77
CA VAL A 54 -0.60 3.57 -9.94
C VAL A 54 -1.86 4.45 -9.79
N LEU A 55 -2.55 4.39 -8.65
CA LEU A 55 -3.75 5.21 -8.40
C LEU A 55 -3.42 6.71 -8.36
N ALA A 56 -2.29 7.09 -7.76
CA ALA A 56 -1.83 8.48 -7.75
C ALA A 56 -1.50 8.97 -9.16
N LEU A 57 -0.81 8.18 -9.98
CA LEU A 57 -0.52 8.51 -11.37
C LEU A 57 -1.80 8.61 -12.22
N PHE A 58 -2.76 7.70 -12.04
CA PHE A 58 -4.05 7.77 -12.74
C PHE A 58 -4.80 9.07 -12.47
N LYS A 59 -4.67 9.64 -11.26
CA LYS A 59 -5.27 10.93 -10.91
C LYS A 59 -4.41 12.12 -11.32
N SER A 60 -3.09 11.95 -11.39
CA SER A 60 -2.13 13.04 -11.54
C SER A 60 -1.79 13.33 -13.02
N ILE A 61 -1.71 12.31 -13.87
CA ILE A 61 -1.40 12.46 -15.31
C ILE A 61 -2.45 13.31 -16.04
N PRO A 62 -3.78 13.07 -15.89
CA PRO A 62 -4.78 13.91 -16.57
C PRO A 62 -4.81 15.36 -16.09
N ASN A 63 -4.14 15.65 -14.97
CA ASN A 63 -4.09 16.95 -14.33
C ASN A 63 -2.70 17.60 -14.48
N ASP A 64 -1.87 17.11 -15.41
CA ASP A 64 -0.48 17.56 -15.65
C ASP A 64 0.35 17.72 -14.37
N HIS A 65 0.08 16.88 -13.36
CA HIS A 65 0.72 16.91 -12.05
C HIS A 65 0.58 18.24 -11.27
N ILE A 66 -0.34 19.14 -11.63
CA ILE A 66 -0.44 20.50 -11.07
C ILE A 66 -0.52 20.49 -9.52
N MET A 67 -1.39 19.65 -8.96
CA MET A 67 -1.55 19.50 -7.50
C MET A 67 -0.26 18.98 -6.85
N ALA A 68 0.36 17.95 -7.44
CA ALA A 68 1.58 17.37 -6.92
C ALA A 68 2.75 18.36 -6.97
N THR A 69 2.83 19.20 -8.01
CA THR A 69 3.82 20.29 -8.13
C THR A 69 3.61 21.37 -7.06
N ARG A 70 2.36 21.78 -6.81
CA ARG A 70 2.06 22.77 -5.75
C ARG A 70 2.44 22.26 -4.36
N ILE A 71 2.14 21.00 -4.06
CA ILE A 71 2.54 20.36 -2.81
C ILE A 71 4.07 20.24 -2.74
N ALA A 72 4.73 19.84 -3.84
CA ALA A 72 6.19 19.80 -3.89
C ALA A 72 6.81 21.17 -3.56
N HIS A 73 6.29 22.26 -4.13
CA HIS A 73 6.74 23.63 -3.82
C HIS A 73 6.52 24.00 -2.36
N LEU A 74 5.37 23.65 -1.78
CA LEU A 74 5.06 23.90 -0.36
C LEU A 74 6.09 23.23 0.57
N PHE A 75 6.53 22.02 0.22
CA PHE A 75 7.55 21.27 0.96
C PHE A 75 8.98 21.55 0.48
N MET A 76 9.20 22.55 -0.39
CA MET A 76 10.51 22.89 -0.96
C MET A 76 11.21 21.71 -1.66
N LEU A 77 10.43 20.82 -2.28
CA LEU A 77 10.94 19.65 -3.00
C LEU A 77 11.25 20.00 -4.47
N PRO A 78 12.24 19.31 -5.10
CA PRO A 78 12.71 19.67 -6.44
C PRO A 78 11.70 19.39 -7.57
N ALA A 79 10.81 18.41 -7.37
CA ALA A 79 9.87 17.97 -8.39
C ALA A 79 8.65 17.26 -7.79
N TRP A 80 7.55 17.21 -8.55
CA TRP A 80 6.33 16.47 -8.19
C TRP A 80 6.58 14.97 -7.96
N GLY A 81 7.59 14.40 -8.62
CA GLY A 81 7.95 12.97 -8.48
C GLY A 81 8.34 12.57 -7.06
N TYR A 82 8.88 13.51 -6.26
CA TYR A 82 9.19 13.25 -4.85
C TYR A 82 7.92 13.03 -4.04
N ILE A 83 6.85 13.79 -4.31
CA ILE A 83 5.54 13.60 -3.66
C ILE A 83 4.96 12.23 -4.02
N LEU A 84 5.10 11.80 -5.28
CA LEU A 84 4.65 10.47 -5.70
C LEU A 84 5.42 9.36 -4.96
N ALA A 85 6.75 9.47 -4.89
CA ALA A 85 7.59 8.48 -4.21
C ALA A 85 7.26 8.39 -2.72
N ILE A 86 7.13 9.54 -2.04
CA ILE A 86 6.75 9.60 -0.62
C ILE A 86 5.37 8.97 -0.42
N THR A 87 4.40 9.29 -1.27
CA THR A 87 3.05 8.70 -1.23
C THR A 87 3.13 7.18 -1.34
N GLY A 88 3.82 6.66 -2.35
CA GLY A 88 3.99 5.22 -2.55
C GLY A 88 4.70 4.53 -1.38
N ILE A 89 5.75 5.12 -0.82
CA ILE A 89 6.49 4.57 0.31
C ILE A 89 5.61 4.53 1.57
N ILE A 90 4.87 5.60 1.87
CA ILE A 90 3.94 5.63 3.00
C ILE A 90 2.88 4.53 2.86
N GLY A 91 2.26 4.42 1.68
CA GLY A 91 1.30 3.35 1.39
C GLY A 91 1.90 1.95 1.55
N GLY A 92 3.11 1.74 1.02
CA GLY A 92 3.86 0.50 1.18
C GLY A 92 4.13 0.17 2.65
N ILE A 93 4.60 1.12 3.45
CA ILE A 93 4.84 0.89 4.88
C ILE A 93 3.55 0.49 5.59
N VAL A 94 2.43 1.18 5.32
CA VAL A 94 1.11 0.83 5.88
C VAL A 94 0.74 -0.61 5.49
N GLY A 95 0.82 -0.96 4.21
CA GLY A 95 0.51 -2.31 3.72
C GLY A 95 1.40 -3.39 4.33
N GLY A 96 2.72 -3.14 4.40
CA GLY A 96 3.71 -4.07 4.96
C GLY A 96 3.52 -4.31 6.45
N MET A 97 3.28 -3.25 7.23
CA MET A 97 3.04 -3.34 8.67
C MET A 97 1.71 -4.04 8.97
N SER A 98 0.63 -3.70 8.26
CA SER A 98 -0.66 -4.39 8.41
C SER A 98 -0.57 -5.87 8.04
N ALA A 99 0.18 -6.21 6.99
CA ALA A 99 0.45 -7.58 6.60
C ALA A 99 1.22 -8.37 7.69
N LEU A 100 2.21 -7.76 8.35
CA LEU A 100 2.90 -8.38 9.48
C LEU A 100 1.97 -8.61 10.66
N SER A 101 1.16 -7.62 11.04
CA SER A 101 0.20 -7.73 12.13
C SER A 101 -0.78 -8.89 11.92
N GLY A 102 -1.31 -9.04 10.69
CA GLY A 102 -2.22 -10.14 10.36
C GLY A 102 -1.55 -11.52 10.46
N LEU A 103 -0.28 -11.62 10.04
CA LEU A 103 0.49 -12.86 10.18
C LEU A 103 0.77 -13.21 11.64
N TRP A 104 1.22 -12.26 12.45
CA TRP A 104 1.53 -12.53 13.85
C TRP A 104 0.29 -12.93 14.64
N LEU A 105 -0.86 -12.29 14.37
CA LEU A 105 -2.12 -12.69 14.97
C LEU A 105 -2.47 -14.14 14.60
N ARG A 106 -2.32 -14.52 13.32
CA ARG A 106 -2.50 -15.91 12.86
C ARG A 106 -1.57 -16.87 13.62
N GLN A 107 -0.31 -16.51 13.83
CA GLN A 107 0.67 -17.37 14.51
C GLN A 107 0.33 -17.61 15.98
N VAL A 108 -0.26 -16.62 16.66
CA VAL A 108 -0.75 -16.78 18.04
C VAL A 108 -1.86 -17.83 18.12
N PHE A 109 -2.75 -17.89 17.14
CA PHE A 109 -3.85 -18.87 17.13
C PHE A 109 -3.46 -20.26 16.56
N LEU A 110 -2.38 -20.37 15.79
CA LEU A 110 -1.94 -21.62 15.16
C LEU A 110 -0.86 -22.37 15.93
N LYS A 111 -0.16 -21.73 16.87
CA LYS A 111 0.72 -22.44 17.82
C LYS A 111 -0.11 -22.83 19.05
N PRO A 112 -0.36 -24.13 19.30
CA PRO A 112 -0.76 -24.58 20.63
C PRO A 112 0.38 -24.39 21.64
#